data_AF-A0A7W3XYU2-F1
#
_entry.id   AF-A0A7W3XYU2-F1
#
_cell.length_a   1.000
_cell.length_b   1.000
_cell.length_c   1.000
_cell.angle_alpha   90.00
_cell.angle_beta   90.00
_cell.angle_gamma   90.00
#
_symmetry.space_group_name_H-M   'P 1'
#
loop_
_entity.id
_entity.type
_entity.pdbx_description
1 polymer ?
#
loop_
_entity_poly.entity_id
_entity_poly.type
_entity_poly.pdbx_seq_one_letter_code
_entity_poly.pdbx_strand_id
1 'polypeptide(L)'
;MTGTPAPPTAPVPGPAGSSGPFDPPSPFDPPADTGREAVRRRTAGVRALLRRARAETRRARRRSVLYTAYCTVLLGALWGVPPLWAVVRAGTGGRLDGPVTDHVLAALPSLLPALWAAAVLALVLRGVRWGPPAPDRATIAWLLAHPLDRRALLMPRWVVSVALATAATAAVGALGGLLVFALGAGGPVAAPLAGALAGGSAGCVGTCLAVPAQRVATLAPTRHRRIVRAARGGATLLALPFLAGALGTGAGGSEGAARWIPAWSGPWGWATLPLTTGPDTPLGGGWGLPVTGGVLTLATLVAVAVWAARGIDRIPTRLLRERAETAPRVRAARYTLDLRAARMAARPPRR
;
A
#
# COMPACT_ATOMS: atom_id res chain seq x y z
N MET A 1 26.21 -91.36 -34.04
CA MET A 1 26.19 -90.32 -33.00
C MET A 1 24.74 -89.95 -32.74
N THR A 2 24.11 -90.67 -31.81
CA THR A 2 22.69 -90.56 -31.44
C THR A 2 22.60 -89.74 -30.15
N GLY A 3 22.00 -88.55 -30.23
CA GLY A 3 21.84 -87.63 -29.11
C GLY A 3 20.49 -87.81 -28.41
N THR A 4 20.54 -88.11 -27.12
CA THR A 4 19.39 -88.25 -26.22
C THR A 4 18.84 -86.88 -25.82
N PRO A 5 17.51 -86.62 -25.90
CA PRO A 5 16.93 -85.36 -25.44
C PRO A 5 16.69 -85.35 -23.92
N ALA A 6 16.96 -84.20 -23.29
CA ALA A 6 16.78 -83.96 -21.86
C ALA A 6 15.30 -83.70 -21.48
N PRO A 7 14.87 -84.07 -20.26
CA PRO A 7 13.48 -83.98 -19.83
C PRO A 7 13.05 -82.57 -19.37
N PRO A 8 11.74 -82.24 -19.44
CA PRO A 8 11.19 -80.96 -19.04
C PRO A 8 11.13 -80.79 -17.51
N THR A 9 11.63 -79.65 -17.03
CA THR A 9 11.57 -79.22 -15.63
C THR A 9 10.19 -78.65 -15.29
N ALA A 10 9.60 -79.14 -14.20
CA ALA A 10 8.29 -78.73 -13.70
C ALA A 10 8.31 -77.32 -13.08
N PRO A 11 7.18 -76.58 -13.13
CA PRO A 11 7.07 -75.23 -12.58
C PRO A 11 7.02 -75.25 -11.03
N VAL A 12 7.84 -74.38 -10.42
CA VAL A 12 7.89 -74.15 -8.98
C VAL A 12 6.66 -73.33 -8.55
N PRO A 13 5.85 -73.80 -7.58
CA PRO A 13 4.70 -73.05 -7.08
C PRO A 13 5.16 -71.82 -6.28
N GLY A 14 4.65 -70.65 -6.66
CA GLY A 14 4.93 -69.38 -5.99
C GLY A 14 4.32 -69.29 -4.59
N PRO A 15 4.98 -68.61 -3.63
CA PRO A 15 4.49 -68.49 -2.27
C PRO A 15 3.21 -67.65 -2.23
N ALA A 16 2.19 -68.23 -1.58
CA ALA A 16 0.91 -67.63 -1.27
C ALA A 16 1.07 -66.31 -0.51
N GLY A 17 0.23 -65.34 -0.87
CA GLY A 17 0.20 -64.01 -0.29
C GLY A 17 0.08 -64.05 1.23
N SER A 18 1.11 -63.54 1.90
CA SER A 18 1.03 -63.16 3.30
C SER A 18 0.11 -61.94 3.43
N SER A 19 -1.06 -62.15 4.01
CA SER A 19 -1.80 -61.10 4.72
C SER A 19 -0.85 -60.47 5.73
N GLY A 20 -0.29 -59.31 5.35
CA GLY A 20 0.77 -58.64 6.06
C GLY A 20 0.38 -58.36 7.52
N PRO A 21 1.29 -58.61 8.49
CA PRO A 21 1.15 -58.09 9.84
C PRO A 21 1.09 -56.56 9.78
N PHE A 22 0.41 -55.96 10.75
CA PHE A 22 0.50 -54.54 11.04
C PHE A 22 1.98 -54.15 11.19
N ASP A 23 2.60 -53.67 10.11
CA ASP A 23 3.96 -53.15 10.14
C ASP A 23 3.92 -51.89 11.01
N PRO A 24 4.53 -51.90 12.21
CA PRO A 24 4.68 -50.66 12.96
C PRO A 24 5.48 -49.69 12.08
N PRO A 25 5.08 -48.41 12.02
CA PRO A 25 5.75 -47.43 11.18
C PRO A 25 7.25 -47.50 11.44
N SER A 26 8.02 -47.60 10.35
CA SER A 26 9.46 -47.71 10.43
C SER A 26 9.99 -46.52 11.23
N PRO A 27 10.93 -46.69 12.18
CA PRO A 27 11.60 -45.58 12.84
C PRO A 27 12.37 -44.67 11.85
N PHE A 28 12.46 -45.08 10.57
CA PHE A 28 13.04 -44.32 9.46
C PHE A 28 11.99 -43.75 8.49
N ASP A 29 10.69 -43.97 8.72
CA ASP A 29 9.68 -43.20 8.01
C ASP A 29 9.81 -41.74 8.48
N PRO A 30 10.27 -40.81 7.62
CA PRO A 30 10.34 -39.42 8.01
C PRO A 30 8.92 -39.01 8.41
N PRO A 31 8.72 -38.41 9.60
CA PRO A 31 7.39 -38.04 10.04
C PRO A 31 6.71 -37.26 8.91
N ALA A 32 5.51 -37.67 8.54
CA ALA A 32 4.70 -37.03 7.51
C ALA A 32 4.32 -35.56 7.85
N ASP A 33 4.93 -34.98 8.89
CA ASP A 33 5.17 -33.55 9.02
C ASP A 33 6.03 -33.07 7.83
N THR A 34 5.36 -32.91 6.69
CA THR A 34 5.89 -32.25 5.49
C THR A 34 6.77 -31.08 5.92
N GLY A 35 8.01 -30.95 5.43
CA GLY A 35 8.98 -29.98 5.95
C GLY A 35 8.48 -28.53 6.08
N ARG A 36 7.37 -28.17 5.41
CA ARG A 36 6.62 -26.92 5.59
C ARG A 36 6.05 -26.75 7.01
N GLU A 37 5.48 -27.79 7.61
CA GLU A 37 4.90 -27.73 8.94
C GLU A 37 5.98 -27.59 10.01
N ALA A 38 7.08 -28.33 9.87
CA ALA A 38 8.27 -28.14 10.70
C ALA A 38 8.83 -26.70 10.61
N VAL A 39 8.89 -26.12 9.41
CA VAL A 39 9.29 -24.71 9.20
C VAL A 39 8.29 -23.74 9.83
N ARG A 40 6.99 -24.00 9.75
CA ARG A 40 5.94 -23.18 10.39
C ARG A 40 6.06 -23.19 11.91
N ARG A 41 6.21 -24.38 12.52
CA ARG A 41 6.40 -24.53 13.97
C ARG A 41 7.67 -23.83 14.46
N ARG A 42 8.81 -24.02 13.78
CA ARG A 42 10.06 -23.27 14.08
C ARG A 42 9.86 -21.76 13.96
N THR A 43 9.21 -21.30 12.89
CA THR A 43 8.91 -19.88 12.68
C THR A 43 8.02 -19.32 13.80
N ALA A 44 7.00 -20.08 14.25
CA ALA A 44 6.13 -19.69 15.35
C ALA A 44 6.91 -19.58 16.67
N GLY A 45 7.74 -20.57 17.00
CA GLY A 45 8.60 -20.58 18.19
C GLY A 45 9.57 -19.39 18.23
N VAL A 46 10.30 -19.16 17.13
CA VAL A 46 11.20 -18.00 16.99
C VAL A 46 10.45 -16.67 17.14
N ARG A 47 9.24 -16.55 16.56
CA ARG A 47 8.41 -15.35 16.71
C ARG A 47 7.90 -15.16 18.14
N ALA A 48 7.66 -16.23 18.89
CA ALA A 48 7.30 -16.16 20.30
C ALA A 48 8.49 -15.67 21.15
N LEU A 49 9.67 -16.24 20.92
CA LEU A 49 10.92 -15.82 21.58
C LEU A 49 11.23 -14.33 21.30
N LEU A 50 11.21 -13.92 20.04
CA LEU A 50 11.42 -12.52 19.65
C LEU A 50 10.33 -11.57 20.17
N ARG A 51 9.12 -12.07 20.41
CA ARG A 51 8.05 -11.28 21.04
C ARG A 51 8.35 -11.05 22.52
N ARG A 52 8.78 -12.08 23.24
CA ARG A 52 9.17 -12.00 24.66
C ARG A 52 10.39 -11.09 24.84
N ALA A 53 11.47 -11.35 24.10
CA ALA A 53 12.71 -10.56 24.18
C ALA A 53 12.54 -9.07 23.83
N ARG A 54 11.49 -8.72 23.05
CA ARG A 54 11.22 -7.33 22.65
C ARG A 54 10.02 -6.71 23.36
N ALA A 55 9.43 -7.39 24.34
CA ALA A 55 8.20 -6.91 24.98
C ALA A 55 8.43 -5.54 25.63
N GLU A 56 9.53 -5.39 26.36
CA GLU A 56 9.90 -4.14 27.04
C GLU A 56 10.24 -3.02 26.06
N THR A 57 11.11 -3.28 25.08
CA THR A 57 11.44 -2.30 24.05
C THR A 57 10.20 -1.86 23.26
N ARG A 58 9.26 -2.77 22.99
CA ARG A 58 7.99 -2.43 22.34
C ARG A 58 7.10 -1.59 23.24
N ARG A 59 7.05 -1.85 24.55
CA ARG A 59 6.30 -1.02 25.50
C ARG A 59 6.89 0.40 25.55
N ALA A 60 8.20 0.54 25.70
CA ALA A 60 8.88 1.84 25.68
C ALA A 60 8.63 2.58 24.35
N ARG A 61 8.79 1.88 23.22
CA ARG A 61 8.54 2.47 21.90
C ARG A 61 7.07 2.81 21.67
N ARG A 62 6.13 2.01 22.16
CA ARG A 62 4.69 2.33 22.11
C ARG A 62 4.39 3.59 22.91
N ARG A 63 4.94 3.74 24.11
CA ARG A 63 4.80 4.98 24.90
C ARG A 63 5.33 6.19 24.15
N SER A 64 6.54 6.09 23.59
CA SER A 64 7.12 7.18 22.78
C SER A 64 6.26 7.51 21.56
N VAL A 65 5.79 6.50 20.81
CA VAL A 65 4.92 6.71 19.64
C VAL A 65 3.57 7.33 20.04
N LEU A 66 2.94 6.83 21.11
CA LEU A 66 1.69 7.38 21.64
C LEU A 66 1.88 8.81 22.11
N TYR A 67 2.99 9.12 22.78
CA TYR A 67 3.32 10.48 23.19
C TYR A 67 3.53 11.40 21.99
N THR A 68 4.30 10.98 20.98
CA THR A 68 4.46 11.76 19.74
C THR A 68 3.12 11.95 19.03
N ALA A 69 2.30 10.91 18.94
CA ALA A 69 0.96 10.99 18.35
C ALA A 69 0.09 11.97 19.13
N TYR A 70 0.08 11.89 20.46
CA TYR A 70 -0.61 12.81 21.35
C TYR A 70 -0.15 14.25 21.11
N CYS A 71 1.15 14.54 21.14
CA CYS A 71 1.66 15.89 20.89
C CYS A 71 1.30 16.39 19.49
N THR A 72 1.32 15.53 18.47
CA THR A 72 0.95 15.89 17.09
C THR A 72 -0.53 16.22 17.00
N VAL A 73 -1.39 15.42 17.62
CA VAL A 73 -2.84 15.67 17.69
C VAL A 73 -3.13 16.93 18.48
N LEU A 74 -2.48 17.13 19.62
CA LEU A 74 -2.64 18.33 20.45
C LEU A 74 -2.19 19.59 19.73
N LEU A 75 -1.00 19.57 19.09
CA LEU A 75 -0.52 20.69 18.27
C LEU A 75 -1.44 20.96 17.08
N GLY A 76 -1.88 19.91 16.38
CA GLY A 76 -2.83 20.04 15.28
C GLY A 76 -4.19 20.56 15.73
N ALA A 77 -4.65 20.16 16.91
CA ALA A 77 -5.89 20.66 17.50
C ALA A 77 -5.75 22.14 17.89
N LEU A 78 -4.68 22.51 18.60
CA LEU A 78 -4.49 23.86 19.12
C LEU A 78 -4.17 24.88 18.02
N TRP A 79 -3.35 24.50 17.04
CA TRP A 79 -2.88 25.41 15.99
C TRP A 79 -3.58 25.22 14.64
N GLY A 80 -4.07 24.01 14.36
CA GLY A 80 -4.72 23.69 13.09
C GLY A 80 -6.23 23.94 13.10
N VAL A 81 -6.93 23.63 14.20
CA VAL A 81 -8.40 23.79 14.25
C VAL A 81 -8.83 25.26 14.15
N PRO A 82 -8.21 26.23 14.84
CA PRO A 82 -8.64 27.63 14.72
C PRO A 82 -8.60 28.20 13.29
N PRO A 83 -7.51 28.06 12.49
CA PRO A 83 -7.52 28.55 11.12
C PRO A 83 -8.49 27.76 10.23
N LEU A 84 -8.62 26.44 10.42
CA LEU A 84 -9.62 25.65 9.70
C LEU A 84 -11.05 26.13 9.99
N TRP A 85 -11.36 26.38 11.26
CA TRP A 85 -12.66 26.92 11.67
C TRP A 85 -12.90 28.32 11.13
N ALA A 86 -11.88 29.18 11.10
CA ALA A 86 -11.97 30.51 10.51
C ALA A 86 -12.28 30.46 9.02
N VAL A 87 -11.66 29.53 8.28
CA VAL A 87 -11.92 29.30 6.86
C VAL A 87 -13.34 28.79 6.64
N VAL A 88 -13.78 27.78 7.42
CA VAL A 88 -15.16 27.27 7.34
C VAL A 88 -16.17 28.38 7.60
N ARG A 89 -15.97 29.18 8.66
CA ARG A 89 -16.84 30.31 8.97
C ARG A 89 -16.85 31.40 7.91
N ALA A 90 -15.69 31.74 7.35
CA ALA A 90 -15.57 32.72 6.29
C ALA A 90 -16.32 32.26 5.04
N GLY A 91 -16.19 30.98 4.72
CA GLY A 91 -16.90 30.31 3.63
C GLY A 91 -18.41 30.29 3.81
N THR A 92 -18.90 29.76 4.94
CA THR A 92 -20.35 29.72 5.23
C THR A 92 -20.98 31.11 5.37
N GLY A 93 -20.18 32.12 5.69
CA GLY A 93 -20.61 33.52 5.78
C GLY A 93 -20.54 34.28 4.46
N GLY A 94 -20.28 33.60 3.33
CA GLY A 94 -20.19 34.19 1.98
C GLY A 94 -18.99 35.12 1.76
N ARG A 95 -18.03 35.18 2.71
CA ARG A 95 -16.84 36.04 2.59
C ARG A 95 -15.80 35.47 1.62
N LEU A 96 -15.94 34.19 1.28
CA LEU A 96 -15.13 33.53 0.25
C LEU A 96 -15.85 33.54 -1.11
N ASP A 97 -17.04 34.12 -1.22
CA ASP A 97 -17.75 34.19 -2.50
C ASP A 97 -17.04 35.21 -3.41
N GLY A 98 -16.69 34.77 -4.60
CA GLY A 98 -15.96 35.60 -5.54
C GLY A 98 -15.52 34.82 -6.77
N PRO A 99 -15.12 35.52 -7.84
CA PRO A 99 -14.82 34.89 -9.12
C PRO A 99 -13.72 33.82 -9.00
N VAL A 100 -12.74 34.01 -8.11
CA VAL A 100 -11.68 33.02 -7.87
C VAL A 100 -12.24 31.72 -7.27
N THR A 101 -13.19 31.82 -6.35
CA THR A 101 -13.82 30.65 -5.72
C THR A 101 -14.65 29.86 -6.71
N ASP A 102 -15.39 30.54 -7.58
CA ASP A 102 -16.17 29.89 -8.65
C ASP A 102 -15.26 29.14 -9.62
N HIS A 103 -14.12 29.73 -10.00
CA HIS A 103 -13.12 29.05 -10.83
C HIS A 103 -12.51 27.83 -10.12
N VAL A 104 -12.20 27.95 -8.83
CA VAL A 104 -11.67 26.83 -8.03
C VAL A 104 -12.70 25.71 -7.90
N LEU A 105 -13.97 26.03 -7.67
CA LEU A 105 -15.07 25.06 -7.59
C LEU A 105 -15.33 24.38 -8.94
N ALA A 106 -15.28 25.14 -10.05
CA ALA A 106 -15.40 24.59 -11.41
C ALA A 106 -14.22 23.65 -11.75
N ALA A 107 -13.02 23.97 -11.28
CA ALA A 107 -11.83 23.16 -11.47
C ALA A 107 -11.75 21.93 -10.54
N LEU A 108 -12.44 21.96 -9.40
CA LEU A 108 -12.33 20.96 -8.33
C LEU A 108 -12.53 19.50 -8.78
N PRO A 109 -13.53 19.17 -9.63
CA PRO A 109 -13.77 17.79 -10.08
C PRO A 109 -12.60 17.21 -10.89
N SER A 110 -11.79 18.07 -11.51
CA SER A 110 -10.64 17.67 -12.29
C SER A 110 -9.36 17.66 -11.43
N LEU A 111 -9.17 18.67 -10.57
CA LEU A 111 -8.00 18.79 -9.72
C LEU A 111 -7.90 17.69 -8.66
N LEU A 112 -9.00 17.32 -8.01
CA LEU A 112 -8.98 16.35 -6.91
C LEU A 112 -8.46 14.96 -7.35
N PRO A 113 -8.95 14.34 -8.44
CA PRO A 113 -8.40 13.07 -8.92
C PRO A 113 -6.94 13.18 -9.35
N ALA A 114 -6.52 14.29 -9.95
CA ALA A 114 -5.14 14.52 -10.35
C ALA A 114 -4.19 14.60 -9.13
N LEU A 115 -4.61 15.32 -8.08
CA LEU A 115 -3.85 15.40 -6.82
C LEU A 115 -3.73 14.03 -6.15
N TRP A 116 -4.81 13.24 -6.12
CA TRP A 116 -4.76 11.89 -5.57
C TRP A 116 -3.90 10.94 -6.39
N ALA A 117 -3.97 11.00 -7.72
CA ALA A 117 -3.08 10.23 -8.59
C ALA A 117 -1.61 10.61 -8.36
N ALA A 118 -1.30 11.89 -8.19
CA ALA A 118 0.03 12.36 -7.84
C ALA A 118 0.47 11.87 -6.45
N ALA A 119 -0.43 11.85 -5.47
CA ALA A 119 -0.16 11.31 -4.14
C ALA A 119 0.10 9.78 -4.18
N VAL A 120 -0.68 9.02 -4.95
CA VAL A 120 -0.45 7.59 -5.23
C VAL A 120 0.95 7.41 -5.81
N LEU A 121 1.32 8.17 -6.85
CA LEU A 121 2.63 8.08 -7.46
C LEU A 121 3.74 8.42 -6.45
N ALA A 122 3.57 9.48 -5.67
CA ALA A 122 4.53 9.87 -4.64
C ALA A 122 4.71 8.75 -3.60
N LEU A 123 3.63 8.09 -3.18
CA LEU A 123 3.66 6.95 -2.27
C LEU A 123 4.31 5.71 -2.89
N VAL A 124 4.03 5.40 -4.15
CA VAL A 124 4.71 4.31 -4.87
C VAL A 124 6.21 4.58 -4.94
N LEU A 125 6.62 5.79 -5.35
CA LEU A 125 8.02 6.19 -5.43
C LEU A 125 8.70 6.19 -4.06
N ARG A 126 7.99 6.67 -3.03
CA ARG A 126 8.44 6.60 -1.64
C ARG A 126 8.61 5.15 -1.21
N GLY A 127 7.65 4.29 -1.51
CA GLY A 127 7.69 2.86 -1.19
C GLY A 127 8.81 2.13 -1.94
N VAL A 128 9.10 2.47 -3.20
CA VAL A 128 10.24 1.93 -3.93
C VAL A 128 11.56 2.35 -3.28
N ARG A 129 11.71 3.64 -2.96
CA ARG A 129 12.94 4.20 -2.39
C ARG A 129 13.19 3.77 -0.95
N TRP A 130 12.15 3.78 -0.12
CA TRP A 130 12.26 3.63 1.33
C TRP A 130 11.70 2.30 1.85
N GLY A 131 11.01 1.54 1.01
CA GLY A 131 10.47 0.22 1.34
C GLY A 131 9.37 0.22 2.40
N PRO A 132 8.63 -0.88 2.54
CA PRO A 132 8.04 -1.20 3.83
C PRO A 132 9.16 -1.19 4.89
N PRO A 133 8.86 -0.79 6.14
CA PRO A 133 9.83 -0.64 7.21
C PRO A 133 10.56 -1.96 7.43
N ALA A 134 11.79 -2.01 6.91
CA ALA A 134 12.63 -3.18 6.98
C ALA A 134 12.83 -3.59 8.46
N PRO A 135 12.90 -4.90 8.73
CA PRO A 135 13.37 -5.37 10.02
C PRO A 135 14.73 -4.76 10.37
N ASP A 136 14.99 -4.65 11.66
CA ASP A 136 16.26 -4.13 12.15
C ASP A 136 17.43 -4.99 11.63
N ARG A 137 18.61 -4.38 11.44
CA ARG A 137 19.78 -5.01 10.81
C ARG A 137 20.16 -6.32 11.51
N ALA A 138 20.18 -6.32 12.84
CA ALA A 138 20.46 -7.52 13.63
C ALA A 138 19.43 -8.63 13.38
N THR A 139 18.16 -8.26 13.19
CA THR A 139 17.09 -9.21 12.87
C THR A 139 17.29 -9.81 11.48
N ILE A 140 17.66 -9.00 10.49
CA ILE A 140 17.86 -9.48 9.12
C ILE A 140 19.09 -10.38 9.04
N ALA A 141 20.20 -10.00 9.66
CA ALA A 141 21.41 -10.81 9.68
C ALA A 141 21.14 -12.23 10.24
N TRP A 142 20.42 -12.31 11.36
CA TRP A 142 20.06 -13.57 11.99
C TRP A 142 18.98 -14.37 11.23
N LEU A 143 17.93 -13.69 10.75
CA LEU A 143 16.82 -14.32 10.00
C LEU A 143 17.28 -14.94 8.69
N LEU A 144 18.31 -14.38 8.06
CA LEU A 144 18.80 -14.85 6.77
C LEU A 144 19.63 -16.13 6.85
N ALA A 145 20.13 -16.47 8.04
CA ALA A 145 20.83 -17.72 8.27
C ALA A 145 19.87 -18.91 8.40
N HIS A 146 18.56 -18.66 8.56
CA HIS A 146 17.58 -19.71 8.87
C HIS A 146 16.49 -19.81 7.79
N PRO A 147 16.05 -21.03 7.41
CA PRO A 147 14.92 -21.23 6.51
C PRO A 147 13.60 -20.91 7.23
N LEU A 148 13.19 -19.64 7.19
CA LEU A 148 11.97 -19.14 7.83
C LEU A 148 10.94 -18.68 6.80
N ASP A 149 9.66 -18.80 7.16
CA ASP A 149 8.57 -18.25 6.35
C ASP A 149 8.64 -16.71 6.35
N ARG A 150 9.17 -16.15 5.25
CA ARG A 150 9.33 -14.71 5.05
C ARG A 150 8.00 -13.98 5.06
N ARG A 151 6.93 -14.60 4.54
CA ARG A 151 5.60 -13.99 4.48
C ARG A 151 5.09 -13.73 5.89
N ALA A 152 5.21 -14.72 6.78
CA ALA A 152 4.78 -14.60 8.17
C ALA A 152 5.47 -13.46 8.92
N LEU A 153 6.73 -13.14 8.57
CA LEU A 153 7.52 -12.08 9.20
C LEU A 153 7.25 -10.69 8.61
N LEU A 154 7.04 -10.59 7.29
CA LEU A 154 6.85 -9.32 6.59
C LEU A 154 5.41 -8.84 6.63
N MET A 155 4.42 -9.75 6.60
CA MET A 155 3.00 -9.42 6.50
C MET A 155 2.52 -8.44 7.60
N PRO A 156 2.81 -8.65 8.90
CA PRO A 156 2.31 -7.73 9.93
C PRO A 156 2.88 -6.31 9.78
N ARG A 157 4.14 -6.19 9.33
CA ARG A 157 4.79 -4.88 9.14
C ARG A 157 4.22 -4.17 7.92
N TRP A 158 3.95 -4.94 6.86
CA TRP A 158 3.29 -4.43 5.68
C TRP A 158 1.88 -3.94 5.99
N VAL A 159 1.05 -4.72 6.70
CA VAL A 159 -0.29 -4.31 7.14
C VAL A 159 -0.25 -3.01 7.94
N VAL A 160 0.67 -2.90 8.92
CA VAL A 160 0.83 -1.66 9.69
C VAL A 160 1.23 -0.48 8.79
N SER A 161 2.04 -0.72 7.76
CA SER A 161 2.47 0.34 6.84
C SER A 161 1.35 0.82 5.93
N VAL A 162 0.54 -0.12 5.42
CA VAL A 162 -0.67 0.18 4.65
C VAL A 162 -1.63 0.95 5.54
N ALA A 163 -1.94 0.45 6.74
CA ALA A 163 -2.83 1.11 7.70
C ALA A 163 -2.38 2.54 8.04
N LEU A 164 -1.09 2.74 8.33
CA LEU A 164 -0.55 4.08 8.64
C LEU A 164 -0.60 5.01 7.43
N ALA A 165 -0.30 4.52 6.23
CA ALA A 165 -0.35 5.34 5.02
C ALA A 165 -1.80 5.72 4.66
N THR A 166 -2.71 4.74 4.69
CA THR A 166 -4.16 4.95 4.51
C THR A 166 -4.71 5.92 5.53
N ALA A 167 -4.36 5.79 6.82
CA ALA A 167 -4.82 6.72 7.85
C ALA A 167 -4.27 8.14 7.64
N ALA A 168 -2.99 8.27 7.30
CA ALA A 168 -2.37 9.57 7.05
C ALA A 168 -2.97 10.27 5.83
N THR A 169 -3.17 9.56 4.72
CA THR A 169 -3.78 10.15 3.51
C THR A 169 -5.28 10.37 3.68
N ALA A 170 -5.98 9.52 4.43
CA ALA A 170 -7.38 9.75 4.79
C ALA A 170 -7.53 11.03 5.63
N ALA A 171 -6.63 11.29 6.59
CA ALA A 171 -6.65 12.53 7.36
C ALA A 171 -6.42 13.76 6.47
N VAL A 172 -5.42 13.71 5.57
CA VAL A 172 -5.18 14.78 4.58
C VAL A 172 -6.40 14.97 3.66
N GLY A 173 -7.03 13.88 3.25
CA GLY A 173 -8.22 13.94 2.40
C GLY A 173 -9.44 14.48 3.12
N ALA A 174 -9.63 14.16 4.40
CA ALA A 174 -10.68 14.72 5.23
C ALA A 174 -10.53 16.24 5.37
N LEU A 175 -9.30 16.73 5.57
CA LEU A 175 -8.99 18.15 5.58
C LEU A 175 -9.29 18.81 4.22
N GLY A 176 -8.92 18.16 3.12
CA GLY A 176 -9.28 18.61 1.78
C GLY A 176 -10.79 18.69 1.57
N GLY A 177 -11.54 17.68 2.00
CA GLY A 177 -13.00 17.68 1.94
C GLY A 177 -13.66 18.75 2.81
N LEU A 178 -13.09 19.05 3.99
CA LEU A 178 -13.55 20.15 4.83
C LEU A 178 -13.32 21.53 4.18
N LEU A 179 -12.19 21.71 3.48
CA LEU A 179 -11.93 22.92 2.69
C LEU A 179 -12.92 23.05 1.53
N VAL A 180 -13.24 21.94 0.85
CA VAL A 180 -14.27 21.92 -0.21
C VAL A 180 -15.64 22.31 0.33
N PHE A 181 -16.01 21.81 1.52
CA PHE A 181 -17.22 22.24 2.22
C PHE A 181 -17.20 23.73 2.57
N ALA A 182 -16.07 24.25 3.04
CA ALA A 182 -15.91 25.67 3.31
C ALA A 182 -16.10 26.53 2.05
N LEU A 183 -15.78 26.02 0.86
CA LEU A 183 -16.01 26.70 -0.41
C LEU A 183 -17.46 26.55 -0.91
N GLY A 184 -18.38 25.98 -0.12
CA GLY A 184 -19.80 25.87 -0.46
C GLY A 184 -20.20 24.59 -1.19
N ALA A 185 -19.30 23.59 -1.29
CA ALA A 185 -19.61 22.33 -1.96
C ALA A 185 -19.80 21.16 -0.98
N GLY A 186 -20.97 20.51 -1.06
CA GLY A 186 -21.31 19.32 -0.29
C GLY A 186 -21.79 19.62 1.14
N GLY A 187 -22.06 18.56 1.91
CA GLY A 187 -22.51 18.67 3.31
C GLY A 187 -21.35 18.65 4.33
N PRO A 188 -21.56 19.15 5.56
CA PRO A 188 -20.52 19.29 6.58
C PRO A 188 -19.88 17.95 7.00
N VAL A 189 -20.61 16.85 6.84
CA VAL A 189 -20.13 15.49 7.14
C VAL A 189 -19.77 14.72 5.87
N ALA A 190 -20.59 14.85 4.83
CA ALA A 190 -20.39 14.12 3.57
C ALA A 190 -19.08 14.52 2.88
N ALA A 191 -18.75 15.81 2.88
CA ALA A 191 -17.56 16.32 2.22
C ALA A 191 -16.23 15.81 2.83
N PRO A 192 -15.99 15.95 4.15
CA PRO A 192 -14.79 15.39 4.76
C PRO A 192 -14.76 13.86 4.70
N LEU A 193 -15.90 13.18 4.77
CA LEU A 193 -15.95 11.72 4.67
C LEU A 193 -15.55 11.22 3.27
N ALA A 194 -16.08 11.82 2.20
CA ALA A 194 -15.69 11.47 0.84
C ALA A 194 -14.22 11.84 0.56
N GLY A 195 -13.75 12.97 1.06
CA GLY A 195 -12.32 13.32 1.05
C GLY A 195 -11.46 12.28 1.76
N ALA A 196 -11.88 11.81 2.93
CA ALA A 196 -11.19 10.77 3.69
C ALA A 196 -11.15 9.43 2.96
N LEU A 197 -12.24 9.03 2.30
CA LEU A 197 -12.31 7.81 1.50
C LEU A 197 -11.40 7.88 0.27
N ALA A 198 -11.40 9.01 -0.45
CA ALA A 198 -10.52 9.23 -1.60
C ALA A 198 -9.05 9.23 -1.18
N GLY A 199 -8.73 9.89 -0.07
CA GLY A 199 -7.38 9.88 0.47
C GLY A 199 -6.96 8.51 0.97
N GLY A 200 -7.83 7.82 1.71
CA GLY A 200 -7.57 6.47 2.21
C GLY A 200 -7.35 5.48 1.07
N SER A 201 -8.16 5.55 0.01
CA SER A 201 -8.03 4.68 -1.16
C SER A 201 -6.71 4.93 -1.89
N ALA A 202 -6.34 6.19 -2.11
CA ALA A 202 -5.04 6.58 -2.67
C ALA A 202 -3.86 6.07 -1.82
N GLY A 203 -3.95 6.19 -0.49
CA GLY A 203 -2.93 5.70 0.44
C GLY A 203 -2.74 4.19 0.38
N CYS A 204 -3.84 3.46 0.39
CA CYS A 204 -3.85 2.00 0.30
C CYS A 204 -3.28 1.54 -1.05
N VAL A 205 -3.80 2.06 -2.16
CA VAL A 205 -3.34 1.69 -3.51
C VAL A 205 -1.87 2.04 -3.68
N GLY A 206 -1.43 3.24 -3.31
CA GLY A 206 -0.04 3.66 -3.43
C GLY A 206 0.93 2.78 -2.65
N THR A 207 0.54 2.33 -1.44
CA THR A 207 1.39 1.44 -0.63
C THR A 207 1.36 -0.01 -1.10
N CYS A 208 0.23 -0.51 -1.55
CA CYS A 208 0.13 -1.86 -2.11
C CYS A 208 0.88 -1.98 -3.45
N LEU A 209 0.77 -0.98 -4.33
CA LEU A 209 1.51 -0.90 -5.60
C LEU A 209 3.02 -0.72 -5.41
N ALA A 210 3.49 -0.32 -4.22
CA ALA A 210 4.92 -0.26 -3.94
C ALA A 210 5.59 -1.65 -3.93
N VAL A 211 4.88 -2.71 -3.52
CA VAL A 211 5.41 -4.09 -3.47
C VAL A 211 5.87 -4.61 -4.85
N PRO A 212 5.03 -4.63 -5.89
CA PRO A 212 5.44 -5.04 -7.24
C PRO A 212 6.46 -4.07 -7.85
N ALA A 213 6.34 -2.77 -7.60
CA ALA A 213 7.26 -1.76 -8.13
C ALA A 213 8.69 -1.99 -7.64
N GLN A 214 8.85 -2.46 -6.39
CA GLN A 214 10.15 -2.89 -5.85
C GLN A 214 10.71 -4.10 -6.60
N ARG A 215 9.86 -5.06 -6.95
CA ARG A 215 10.27 -6.26 -7.67
C ARG A 215 10.79 -5.92 -9.07
N VAL A 216 10.09 -5.02 -9.77
CA VAL A 216 10.54 -4.50 -11.07
C VAL A 216 11.84 -3.71 -10.93
N ALA A 217 11.97 -2.89 -9.86
CA ALA A 217 13.20 -2.15 -9.58
C ALA A 217 14.43 -3.05 -9.40
N THR A 218 14.25 -4.23 -8.81
CA THR A 218 15.34 -5.19 -8.61
C THR A 218 15.69 -5.99 -9.86
N LEU A 219 14.69 -6.43 -10.62
CA LEU A 219 14.91 -7.34 -11.75
C LEU A 219 15.37 -6.58 -13.01
N ALA A 220 14.95 -5.34 -13.18
CA ALA A 220 15.25 -4.55 -14.36
C ALA A 220 15.46 -3.07 -14.01
N PRO A 221 16.64 -2.70 -13.46
CA PRO A 221 16.89 -1.35 -12.95
C PRO A 221 16.78 -0.27 -14.05
N THR A 222 17.17 -0.57 -15.29
CA THR A 222 17.02 0.30 -16.46
C THR A 222 15.55 0.50 -16.83
N ARG A 223 14.77 -0.60 -16.93
CA ARG A 223 13.32 -0.56 -17.19
C ARG A 223 12.59 0.19 -16.07
N HIS A 224 12.96 -0.02 -14.82
CA HIS A 224 12.39 0.68 -13.69
C HIS A 224 12.65 2.18 -13.74
N ARG A 225 13.88 2.62 -14.05
CA ARG A 225 14.17 4.06 -14.23
C ARG A 225 13.34 4.66 -15.36
N ARG A 226 13.15 3.95 -16.48
CA ARG A 226 12.28 4.37 -17.58
C ARG A 226 10.83 4.44 -17.14
N ILE A 227 10.28 3.41 -16.49
CA ILE A 227 8.91 3.41 -15.96
C ILE A 227 8.70 4.54 -14.95
N VAL A 228 9.64 4.78 -14.04
CA VAL A 228 9.53 5.86 -13.06
C VAL A 228 9.60 7.23 -13.72
N ARG A 229 10.49 7.42 -14.71
CA ARG A 229 10.54 8.67 -15.48
C ARG A 229 9.28 8.87 -16.31
N ALA A 230 8.77 7.82 -16.95
CA ALA A 230 7.54 7.85 -17.73
C ALA A 230 6.31 8.05 -16.84
N ALA A 231 6.27 7.46 -15.64
CA ALA A 231 5.18 7.66 -14.69
C ALA A 231 5.23 9.06 -14.07
N ARG A 232 6.43 9.60 -13.77
CA ARG A 232 6.58 11.01 -13.37
C ARG A 232 6.20 11.96 -14.48
N GLY A 233 6.71 11.72 -15.68
CA GLY A 233 6.41 12.48 -16.88
C GLY A 233 4.92 12.44 -17.19
N GLY A 234 4.31 11.25 -17.15
CA GLY A 234 2.88 11.05 -17.31
C GLY A 234 2.06 11.72 -16.22
N ALA A 235 2.46 11.64 -14.95
CA ALA A 235 1.76 12.35 -13.88
C ALA A 235 1.91 13.87 -14.00
N THR A 236 3.07 14.39 -14.42
CA THR A 236 3.24 15.82 -14.70
C THR A 236 2.46 16.25 -15.93
N LEU A 237 2.42 15.41 -16.98
CA LEU A 237 1.67 15.64 -18.21
C LEU A 237 0.17 15.42 -18.06
N LEU A 238 -0.28 14.70 -17.03
CA LEU A 238 -1.69 14.64 -16.62
C LEU A 238 -2.02 15.81 -15.70
N ALA A 239 -1.11 16.20 -14.79
CA ALA A 239 -1.33 17.38 -13.96
C ALA A 239 -1.40 18.68 -14.78
N LEU A 240 -0.63 18.80 -15.86
CA LEU A 240 -0.55 20.01 -16.70
C LEU A 240 -1.85 20.39 -17.43
N PRO A 241 -2.51 19.51 -18.20
CA PRO A 241 -3.78 19.82 -18.87
C PRO A 241 -4.92 19.95 -17.87
N PHE A 242 -4.84 19.29 -16.71
CA PHE A 242 -5.79 19.48 -15.61
C PHE A 242 -5.61 20.84 -14.95
N LEU A 243 -4.37 21.29 -14.75
CA LEU A 243 -4.06 22.64 -14.26
C LEU A 243 -4.40 23.70 -15.31
N ALA A 244 -4.13 23.45 -16.59
CA ALA A 244 -4.47 24.33 -17.69
C ALA A 244 -5.99 24.41 -17.92
N GLY A 245 -6.71 23.30 -17.76
CA GLY A 245 -8.16 23.28 -17.74
C GLY A 245 -8.73 24.03 -16.54
N ALA A 246 -8.17 23.82 -15.34
CA ALA A 246 -8.53 24.57 -14.13
C ALA A 246 -8.30 26.09 -14.26
N LEU A 247 -7.32 26.52 -15.06
CA LEU A 247 -7.00 27.92 -15.32
C LEU A 247 -7.68 28.47 -16.60
N GLY A 248 -8.27 27.60 -17.42
CA GLY A 248 -8.69 27.90 -18.79
C GLY A 248 -10.18 27.68 -19.09
N THR A 249 -11.00 27.35 -18.09
CA THR A 249 -12.46 27.13 -18.25
C THR A 249 -13.26 28.43 -18.43
N GLY A 250 -12.88 29.23 -19.42
CA GLY A 250 -13.70 30.32 -19.98
C GLY A 250 -14.29 30.00 -21.37
N ALA A 251 -13.98 28.85 -21.97
CA ALA A 251 -14.32 28.57 -23.37
C ALA A 251 -15.17 27.28 -23.55
N GLY A 252 -16.48 27.39 -23.29
CA GLY A 252 -17.61 26.79 -24.05
C GLY A 252 -17.61 25.33 -24.54
N GLY A 253 -16.71 24.44 -24.11
CA GLY A 253 -16.56 23.09 -24.68
C GLY A 253 -16.92 21.94 -23.73
N SER A 254 -18.07 21.30 -23.95
CA SER A 254 -18.51 20.01 -23.38
C SER A 254 -18.25 19.78 -21.87
N GLU A 255 -18.95 20.53 -21.03
CA GLU A 255 -18.89 20.42 -19.55
C GLU A 255 -19.13 18.99 -19.01
N GLY A 256 -19.83 18.15 -19.77
CA GLY A 256 -20.09 16.76 -19.41
C GLY A 256 -18.82 15.89 -19.37
N ALA A 257 -18.12 15.74 -20.50
CA ALA A 257 -17.04 14.75 -20.62
C ALA A 257 -15.85 15.04 -19.70
N ALA A 258 -15.47 16.31 -19.56
CA ALA A 258 -14.37 16.76 -18.71
C ALA A 258 -14.61 16.48 -17.21
N ARG A 259 -15.89 16.43 -16.77
CA ARG A 259 -16.27 16.08 -15.39
C ARG A 259 -16.24 14.57 -15.13
N TRP A 260 -16.49 13.74 -16.14
CA TRP A 260 -16.59 12.29 -15.99
C TRP A 260 -15.25 11.56 -16.09
N ILE A 261 -14.37 11.96 -17.02
CA ILE A 261 -13.07 11.30 -17.22
C ILE A 261 -12.24 11.23 -15.91
N PRO A 262 -12.16 12.29 -15.09
CA PRO A 262 -11.41 12.26 -13.83
C PRO A 262 -12.05 11.37 -12.77
N ALA A 263 -13.38 11.31 -12.72
CA ALA A 263 -14.12 10.47 -11.79
C ALA A 263 -13.91 8.97 -12.06
N TRP A 264 -13.66 8.61 -13.33
CA TRP A 264 -13.34 7.25 -13.76
C TRP A 264 -11.84 6.92 -13.77
N SER A 265 -10.99 7.84 -13.30
CA SER A 265 -9.53 7.65 -13.29
C SER A 265 -9.03 6.55 -12.33
N GLY A 266 -9.89 6.06 -11.44
CA GLY A 266 -9.59 4.93 -10.55
C GLY A 266 -10.30 5.00 -9.19
N PRO A 267 -9.86 4.20 -8.21
CA PRO A 267 -10.51 4.11 -6.89
C PRO A 267 -10.43 5.39 -6.05
N TRP A 268 -9.58 6.36 -6.40
CA TRP A 268 -9.60 7.70 -5.81
C TRP A 268 -10.67 8.59 -6.46
N GLY A 269 -10.92 8.45 -7.77
CA GLY A 269 -11.95 9.20 -8.48
C GLY A 269 -13.37 8.72 -8.14
N TRP A 270 -13.56 7.39 -8.04
CA TRP A 270 -14.84 6.83 -7.62
C TRP A 270 -15.22 7.21 -6.20
N ALA A 271 -14.23 7.33 -5.30
CA ALA A 271 -14.46 7.79 -3.94
C ALA A 271 -14.83 9.27 -3.85
N THR A 272 -14.50 10.07 -4.88
CA THR A 272 -14.94 11.48 -4.98
C THR A 272 -16.30 11.65 -5.65
N LEU A 273 -16.90 10.60 -6.22
CA LEU A 273 -18.23 10.70 -6.85
C LEU A 273 -19.30 11.36 -5.97
N PRO A 274 -19.41 11.04 -4.66
CA PRO A 274 -20.37 11.69 -3.78
C PRO A 274 -20.19 13.21 -3.63
N LEU A 275 -18.98 13.73 -3.87
CA LEU A 275 -18.69 15.17 -3.84
C LEU A 275 -19.15 15.88 -5.12
N THR A 276 -19.25 15.14 -6.21
CA THR A 276 -19.52 15.69 -7.54
C THR A 276 -20.98 15.54 -7.97
N THR A 277 -21.74 14.63 -7.36
CA THR A 277 -23.17 14.40 -7.61
C THR A 277 -24.00 15.29 -6.69
N GLY A 278 -24.21 16.55 -7.07
CA GLY A 278 -25.15 17.44 -6.40
C GLY A 278 -26.62 17.08 -6.70
N PRO A 279 -27.58 17.60 -5.91
CA PRO A 279 -29.02 17.34 -6.11
C PRO A 279 -29.51 17.77 -7.49
N ASP A 280 -28.89 18.81 -8.08
CA ASP A 280 -29.27 19.36 -9.38
C ASP A 280 -28.58 18.68 -10.57
N THR A 281 -27.81 17.61 -10.33
CA THR A 281 -27.19 16.88 -11.44
C THR A 281 -28.23 16.02 -12.16
N PRO A 282 -28.19 15.90 -13.50
CA PRO A 282 -29.21 15.18 -14.28
C PRO A 282 -29.29 13.67 -14.01
N LEU A 283 -28.36 13.12 -13.22
CA LEU A 283 -28.39 11.74 -12.69
C LEU A 283 -28.74 11.70 -11.18
N GLY A 284 -29.07 12.84 -10.59
CA GLY A 284 -29.26 13.12 -9.15
C GLY A 284 -30.49 12.50 -8.51
N GLY A 285 -31.18 11.58 -9.18
CA GLY A 285 -32.38 10.91 -8.65
C GLY A 285 -32.12 9.69 -7.78
N GLY A 286 -30.87 9.16 -7.69
CA GLY A 286 -30.65 7.87 -7.05
C GLY A 286 -29.32 7.70 -6.33
N TRP A 287 -29.37 7.03 -5.17
CA TRP A 287 -28.21 6.55 -4.40
C TRP A 287 -27.33 5.55 -5.17
N GLY A 288 -27.70 5.16 -6.40
CA GLY A 288 -27.03 4.14 -7.19
C GLY A 288 -25.58 4.47 -7.55
N LEU A 289 -25.28 5.70 -8.00
CA LEU A 289 -23.93 6.11 -8.38
C LEU A 289 -22.91 6.16 -7.22
N PRO A 290 -23.22 6.77 -6.07
CA PRO A 290 -22.29 6.75 -4.94
C PRO A 290 -22.09 5.34 -4.38
N VAL A 291 -23.15 4.50 -4.36
CA VAL A 291 -23.05 3.10 -3.93
C VAL A 291 -22.18 2.30 -4.89
N THR A 292 -22.38 2.39 -6.20
CA THR A 292 -21.55 1.67 -7.19
C THR A 292 -20.09 2.12 -7.14
N GLY A 293 -19.84 3.43 -7.00
CA GLY A 293 -18.49 3.98 -6.81
C GLY A 293 -17.82 3.48 -5.54
N GLY A 294 -18.56 3.39 -4.44
CA GLY A 294 -18.09 2.81 -3.17
C GLY A 294 -17.73 1.33 -3.30
N VAL A 295 -18.61 0.54 -3.93
CA VAL A 295 -18.39 -0.89 -4.17
C VAL A 295 -17.17 -1.12 -5.07
N LEU A 296 -17.05 -0.37 -6.18
CA LEU A 296 -15.90 -0.46 -7.09
C LEU A 296 -14.58 -0.08 -6.40
N THR A 297 -14.62 0.98 -5.57
CA THR A 297 -13.48 1.39 -4.74
C THR A 297 -13.07 0.26 -3.80
N LEU A 298 -14.01 -0.29 -3.03
CA LEU A 298 -13.73 -1.36 -2.08
C LEU A 298 -13.20 -2.63 -2.77
N ALA A 299 -13.84 -3.06 -3.86
CA ALA A 299 -13.42 -4.21 -4.64
C ALA A 299 -11.98 -4.04 -5.16
N THR A 300 -11.64 -2.84 -5.64
CA THR A 300 -10.29 -2.53 -6.12
C THR A 300 -9.27 -2.51 -5.00
N LEU A 301 -9.62 -1.94 -3.85
CA LEU A 301 -8.74 -1.95 -2.67
C LEU A 301 -8.45 -3.37 -2.20
N VAL A 302 -9.46 -4.23 -2.14
CA VAL A 302 -9.31 -5.65 -1.79
C VAL A 302 -8.44 -6.37 -2.83
N ALA A 303 -8.72 -6.20 -4.12
CA ALA A 303 -7.97 -6.84 -5.20
C ALA A 303 -6.48 -6.45 -5.16
N VAL A 304 -6.19 -5.15 -5.03
CA VAL A 304 -4.82 -4.63 -4.98
C VAL A 304 -4.10 -5.06 -3.70
N ALA A 305 -4.80 -5.10 -2.56
CA ALA A 305 -4.24 -5.60 -1.29
C ALA A 305 -3.93 -7.10 -1.34
N VAL A 306 -4.84 -7.93 -1.88
CA VAL A 306 -4.63 -9.38 -2.06
C VAL A 306 -3.46 -9.64 -3.01
N TRP A 307 -3.39 -8.91 -4.12
CA TRP A 307 -2.30 -9.02 -5.07
C TRP A 307 -0.95 -8.63 -4.45
N ALA A 308 -0.90 -7.52 -3.72
CA ALA A 308 0.30 -7.11 -2.99
C ALA A 308 0.70 -8.16 -1.93
N ALA A 309 -0.26 -8.68 -1.16
CA ALA A 309 -0.03 -9.70 -0.14
C ALA A 309 0.56 -10.99 -0.72
N ARG A 310 0.14 -11.39 -1.93
CA ARG A 310 0.69 -12.54 -2.67
C ARG A 310 2.11 -12.29 -3.24
N GLY A 311 2.56 -11.03 -3.27
CA GLY A 311 3.88 -10.65 -3.79
C GLY A 311 4.95 -10.42 -2.72
N ILE A 312 4.60 -10.37 -1.44
CA ILE A 312 5.52 -10.02 -0.34
C ILE A 312 6.64 -11.05 -0.15
N ASP A 313 6.35 -12.32 -0.35
CA ASP A 313 7.31 -13.44 -0.24
C ASP A 313 8.38 -13.42 -1.34
N ARG A 314 8.05 -12.83 -2.49
CA ARG A 314 8.90 -12.74 -3.69
C ARG A 314 9.88 -11.56 -3.66
N ILE A 315 9.98 -10.83 -2.54
CA ILE A 315 10.93 -9.73 -2.39
C ILE A 315 12.35 -10.31 -2.28
N PRO A 316 13.31 -9.88 -3.13
CA PRO A 316 14.67 -10.40 -3.08
C PRO A 316 15.38 -10.12 -1.76
N THR A 317 16.07 -11.14 -1.23
CA THR A 317 16.88 -11.07 -0.01
C THR A 317 17.91 -9.94 -0.04
N ARG A 318 18.57 -9.76 -1.20
CA ARG A 318 19.59 -8.72 -1.39
C ARG A 318 19.03 -7.33 -1.10
N LEU A 319 17.82 -7.03 -1.57
CA LEU A 319 17.17 -5.75 -1.35
C LEU A 319 16.76 -5.56 0.12
N LEU A 320 16.39 -6.63 0.83
CA LEU A 320 16.16 -6.56 2.27
C LEU A 320 17.44 -6.23 3.03
N ARG A 321 18.60 -6.81 2.65
CA ARG A 321 19.91 -6.49 3.25
C ARG A 321 20.32 -5.04 3.00
N GLU A 322 20.30 -4.60 1.74
CA GLU A 322 20.66 -3.23 1.36
C GLU A 322 19.78 -2.19 2.10
N ARG A 323 18.49 -2.51 2.32
CA ARG A 323 17.58 -1.66 3.11
C ARG A 323 17.84 -1.69 4.60
N ALA A 324 18.22 -2.84 5.16
CA ALA A 324 18.60 -2.96 6.56
C ALA A 324 19.76 -2.04 6.92
N GLU A 325 20.69 -1.85 5.98
CA GLU A 325 21.88 -1.02 6.14
C GLU A 325 21.60 0.46 5.93
N THR A 326 20.76 0.80 4.94
CA THR A 326 20.47 2.20 4.57
C THR A 326 19.41 2.85 5.46
N ALA A 327 18.38 2.11 5.88
CA ALA A 327 17.27 2.63 6.67
C ALA A 327 17.67 3.34 7.98
N PRO A 328 18.56 2.80 8.84
CA PRO A 328 18.94 3.48 10.07
C PRO A 328 19.72 4.78 9.80
N ARG A 329 20.63 4.78 8.81
CA ARG A 329 21.42 5.96 8.43
C ARG A 329 20.53 7.11 7.96
N VAL A 330 19.54 6.79 7.15
CA VAL A 330 18.57 7.77 6.64
C VAL A 330 17.69 8.30 7.77
N ARG A 331 17.23 7.43 8.68
CA ARG A 331 16.43 7.86 9.83
C ARG A 331 17.22 8.80 10.71
N ALA A 332 18.48 8.44 11.03
CA ALA A 332 19.37 9.31 11.79
C ALA A 332 19.55 10.68 11.11
N ALA A 333 19.85 10.69 9.81
CA ALA A 333 20.00 11.93 9.04
C ALA A 333 18.73 12.79 8.99
N ARG A 334 17.53 12.18 9.00
CA ARG A 334 16.26 12.92 9.10
C ARG A 334 16.07 13.53 10.48
N TYR A 335 16.43 12.83 11.55
CA TYR A 335 16.33 13.36 12.90
C TYR A 335 17.33 14.49 13.15
N THR A 336 18.49 14.48 12.49
CA THR A 336 19.45 15.59 12.53
C THR A 336 19.18 16.68 11.49
N LEU A 337 18.12 16.54 10.67
CA LEU A 337 17.78 17.42 9.54
C LEU A 337 18.93 17.65 8.54
N ASP A 338 19.95 16.78 8.51
CA ASP A 338 21.07 16.88 7.59
C ASP A 338 20.71 16.24 6.24
N LEU A 339 20.22 17.08 5.34
CA LEU A 339 19.85 16.69 3.97
C LEU A 339 21.06 16.24 3.14
N ARG A 340 22.28 16.67 3.50
CA ARG A 340 23.50 16.27 2.80
C ARG A 340 23.89 14.85 3.23
N ALA A 341 23.88 14.56 4.52
CA ALA A 341 24.06 13.21 5.05
C ALA A 341 23.00 12.25 4.53
N ALA A 342 21.73 12.68 4.48
CA ALA A 342 20.65 11.86 3.92
C ALA A 342 20.87 11.53 2.42
N ARG A 343 21.34 12.51 1.63
CA ARG A 343 21.69 12.30 0.21
C ARG A 343 22.87 11.36 0.03
N MET A 344 23.91 11.48 0.86
CA MET A 344 25.08 10.60 0.81
C MET A 344 24.73 9.17 1.22
N ALA A 345 23.94 8.99 2.28
CA ALA A 345 23.49 7.69 2.75
C ALA A 345 22.55 6.96 1.75
N ALA A 346 21.87 7.71 0.88
CA ALA A 346 20.97 7.16 -0.14
C ALA A 346 21.69 6.76 -1.43
N ARG A 347 22.97 7.11 -1.62
CA ARG A 347 23.73 6.67 -2.79
C ARG A 347 24.14 5.20 -2.61
N PRO A 348 23.90 4.33 -3.60
CA PRO A 348 24.41 2.97 -3.54
C PRO A 348 25.94 3.02 -3.46
N PRO A 349 26.58 2.14 -2.67
CA PRO A 349 28.03 2.03 -2.65
C PRO A 349 28.51 1.71 -4.07
N ARG A 350 29.46 2.50 -4.59
CA ARG A 350 30.14 2.18 -5.84
C ARG A 350 30.87 0.85 -5.61
N ARG A 351 30.46 -0.18 -6.33
CA ARG A 351 31.17 -1.45 -6.45
C ARG A 351 31.83 -1.48 -7.80
#